data_AF-A0AAU9RQJ5-F1
#
_entry.id   AF-A0AAU9RQJ5-F1
#
_cell.length_a   1.000
_cell.length_b   1.000
_cell.length_c   1.000
_cell.angle_alpha   90.00
_cell.angle_beta   90.00
_cell.angle_gamma   90.00
#
_symmetry.space_group_name_H-M   'P 1'
#
loop_
_entity.id
_entity.type
_entity.pdbx_description
1 polymer ?
#
loop_
_entity_poly.entity_id
_entity_poly.type
_entity_poly.pdbx_seq_one_letter_code
_entity_poly.pdbx_strand_id
1 'polypeptide(L)' 'MYVRALPTTDVNRNTEWFTYPGVWTTYILILFFGWLLVLSIFNCSPGMAWTIVHLAHFTVNLLLFFLFHLDVSNSKSA' A
#
# COMPACT_ATOMS: atom_id res chain seq x y z
N MET A 1 18.04 33.78 -15.55
CA MET A 1 18.61 33.00 -14.44
C MET A 1 18.75 31.56 -14.90
N TYR A 2 19.96 31.02 -14.95
CA TYR A 2 20.17 29.58 -15.15
C TYR A 2 20.24 28.95 -13.77
N VAL A 3 19.20 28.24 -13.37
CA VAL A 3 19.24 27.41 -12.16
C VAL A 3 20.15 26.22 -12.48
N ARG A 4 21.26 26.09 -11.76
CA ARG A 4 22.04 24.85 -11.78
C ARG A 4 21.24 23.85 -10.97
N ALA A 5 20.65 22.84 -11.61
CA ALA A 5 20.20 21.67 -10.89
C ALA A 5 21.45 21.02 -10.30
N LEU A 6 21.61 21.12 -8.98
CA LEU A 6 22.58 20.31 -8.24
C LEU A 6 22.35 18.84 -8.64
N PRO A 7 23.40 18.02 -8.74
CA PRO A 7 23.24 16.60 -9.04
C PRO A 7 22.16 16.05 -8.12
N THR A 8 21.14 15.45 -8.72
CA THR A 8 20.01 14.87 -8.00
C THR A 8 20.59 14.02 -6.88
N THR A 9 20.23 14.31 -5.62
CA THR A 9 20.55 13.46 -4.47
C THR A 9 20.42 12.01 -4.91
N ASP A 10 21.41 11.17 -4.61
CA ASP A 10 21.38 9.75 -4.93
C ASP A 10 20.17 9.13 -4.19
N VAL A 11 19.01 9.17 -4.85
CA VAL A 11 17.76 8.68 -4.28
C VAL A 11 17.88 7.18 -4.38
N ASN A 12 17.92 6.54 -3.22
CA ASN A 12 17.87 5.12 -3.05
C ASN A 12 16.85 4.50 -4.04
N ARG A 13 17.35 3.79 -5.07
CA ARG A 13 16.52 3.29 -6.20
C ARG A 13 15.38 2.39 -5.77
N ASN A 14 15.54 1.77 -4.62
CA ASN A 14 14.58 0.92 -3.94
C ASN A 14 13.38 1.70 -3.37
N THR A 15 13.46 3.03 -3.27
CA THR A 15 12.38 3.91 -2.76
C THR A 15 12.06 5.09 -3.68
N GLU A 16 12.79 5.27 -4.79
CA GLU A 16 12.55 6.36 -5.75
C GLU A 16 11.14 6.30 -6.36
N TRP A 17 10.57 5.10 -6.44
CA TRP A 17 9.23 4.88 -6.98
C TRP A 17 8.12 5.49 -6.11
N PHE A 18 8.40 5.74 -4.82
CA PHE A 18 7.45 6.36 -3.90
C PHE A 18 7.16 7.82 -4.24
N THR A 19 8.09 8.50 -4.90
CA THR A 19 7.93 9.89 -5.33
C THR A 19 7.18 10.05 -6.65
N TYR A 20 6.86 8.95 -7.36
CA TYR A 20 6.11 9.05 -8.62
C TYR A 20 4.63 9.37 -8.36
N PRO A 21 4.09 10.42 -9.03
CA PRO A 21 2.70 10.83 -8.81
C PRO A 21 1.68 9.75 -9.19
N GLY A 22 1.98 8.93 -10.20
CA GLY A 22 1.11 7.84 -10.65
C GLY A 22 0.90 6.74 -9.59
N VAL A 23 1.89 6.49 -8.74
CA VAL A 23 1.78 5.51 -7.64
C VAL A 23 0.73 5.96 -6.64
N TRP A 24 0.77 7.24 -6.25
CA TRP A 24 -0.21 7.84 -5.35
C TRP A 24 -1.62 7.86 -5.94
N THR A 25 -1.76 8.25 -7.20
CA THR A 25 -3.07 8.24 -7.88
C THR A 25 -3.65 6.84 -7.90
N THR A 26 -2.85 5.83 -8.25
CA THR A 26 -3.29 4.44 -8.28
C THR A 26 -3.69 3.94 -6.89
N TYR A 27 -2.89 4.27 -5.86
CA TYR A 27 -3.20 3.93 -4.47
C TYR A 27 -4.53 4.53 -3.99
N ILE A 28 -4.77 5.82 -4.27
CA ILE A 28 -6.03 6.50 -3.91
C ILE A 28 -7.22 5.87 -4.64
N LEU A 29 -7.05 5.54 -5.93
CA LEU A 29 -8.11 4.87 -6.71
C LEU A 29 -8.44 3.49 -6.14
N ILE A 30 -7.44 2.69 -5.78
CA ILE A 30 -7.64 1.37 -5.16
C ILE A 30 -8.41 1.50 -3.85
N LEU A 31 -8.03 2.43 -2.97
CA LEU A 31 -8.74 2.68 -1.72
C LEU A 31 -10.18 3.14 -1.95
N PHE A 32 -10.40 4.03 -2.92
CA PHE A 32 -11.72 4.55 -3.24
C PHE A 32 -12.66 3.47 -3.78
N PHE A 33 -12.19 2.66 -4.74
CA PHE A 33 -12.98 1.55 -5.28
C PHE A 33 -13.21 0.44 -4.24
N GLY A 34 -12.22 0.13 -3.40
CA GLY A 34 -12.38 -0.79 -2.28
C GLY A 34 -13.43 -0.32 -1.27
N TRP A 35 -13.44 0.98 -0.96
CA TRP A 35 -14.45 1.59 -0.11
C TRP A 35 -15.86 1.53 -0.72
N LEU A 36 -16.00 1.83 -2.02
CA LEU A 36 -17.28 1.70 -2.74
C LEU A 36 -17.78 0.24 -2.76
N LEU A 37 -16.87 -0.72 -2.92
CA LEU A 37 -17.22 -2.15 -2.91
C LEU A 37 -17.73 -2.58 -1.53
N VAL A 38 -17.08 -2.15 -0.44
CA VAL A 38 -17.54 -2.41 0.93
C VAL A 38 -18.91 -1.80 1.18
N LEU A 39 -19.14 -0.55 0.75
CA LEU A 39 -20.46 0.08 0.83
C LEU A 39 -21.52 -0.72 0.07
N SER A 40 -21.19 -1.19 -1.14
CA SER A 40 -22.12 -1.95 -1.97
C SER A 40 -22.47 -3.32 -1.40
N ILE A 41 -21.53 -4.02 -0.77
CA ILE A 41 -21.73 -5.38 -0.25
C ILE A 41 -22.35 -5.37 1.15
N PHE A 42 -21.88 -4.50 2.03
CA PHE A 42 -22.27 -4.49 3.44
C PHE A 42 -23.38 -3.48 3.76
N ASN A 43 -23.73 -2.60 2.82
CA ASN A 43 -24.74 -1.54 2.97
C ASN A 43 -24.56 -0.76 4.30
N CYS A 44 -23.30 -0.59 4.70
CA CYS A 44 -22.93 0.00 5.96
C CYS A 44 -22.79 1.52 5.85
N SER A 45 -22.74 2.22 6.98
CA SER A 45 -22.54 3.66 6.96
C SER A 45 -21.15 4.01 6.38
N PRO A 46 -21.00 5.17 5.73
CA PRO A 46 -19.73 5.66 5.18
C PRO A 46 -18.54 5.57 6.14
N GLY A 47 -18.80 5.86 7.43
CA GLY A 47 -17.79 5.77 8.48
C GLY A 47 -17.38 4.32 8.80
N MET A 48 -18.34 3.39 8.84
CA MET A 48 -18.03 1.97 9.07
C MET A 48 -17.29 1.34 7.88
N ALA A 49 -17.61 1.73 6.65
CA ALA A 49 -16.89 1.28 5.46
C ALA A 49 -15.39 1.66 5.52
N TRP A 50 -15.07 2.87 5.98
CA TRP A 50 -13.68 3.29 6.19
C TRP A 50 -12.96 2.44 7.24
N THR A 51 -13.62 2.16 8.37
CA THR A 51 -13.08 1.29 9.41
C THR A 51 -12.78 -0.11 8.87
N ILE A 52 -13.70 -0.70 8.08
CA ILE A 52 -13.51 -2.02 7.46
C ILE A 52 -12.33 -2.03 6.49
N VAL A 53 -12.21 -1.02 5.62
CA VAL A 53 -11.08 -0.91 4.67
C VAL A 53 -9.75 -0.81 5.41
N HIS A 54 -9.67 -0.02 6.49
CA HIS A 54 -8.46 0.11 7.29
C HIS A 54 -8.12 -1.18 8.05
N LEU A 55 -9.11 -1.87 8.61
CA LEU A 55 -8.91 -3.19 9.23
C LEU A 55 -8.41 -4.20 8.21
N ALA A 56 -9.05 -4.28 7.03
CA ALA A 56 -8.64 -5.20 5.97
C ALA A 56 -7.20 -4.95 5.51
N HIS A 57 -6.82 -3.68 5.33
CA HIS A 57 -5.44 -3.32 4.98
C HIS A 57 -4.43 -3.78 6.04
N PHE A 58 -4.74 -3.62 7.33
CA PHE A 58 -3.89 -4.11 8.42
C PHE A 58 -3.80 -5.63 8.44
N THR A 59 -4.93 -6.33 8.32
CA THR A 59 -4.98 -7.80 8.31
C THR A 59 -4.22 -8.40 7.14
N VAL A 60 -4.35 -7.85 5.93
CA VAL A 60 -3.63 -8.34 4.74
C VAL A 60 -2.12 -8.18 4.90
N ASN A 61 -1.66 -7.05 5.43
CA ASN A 61 -0.23 -6.84 5.69
C ASN A 61 0.31 -7.82 6.74
N LEU A 62 -0.45 -8.06 7.82
CA LEU A 62 -0.07 -9.06 8.82
C LEU A 62 -0.03 -10.48 8.24
N LEU A 63 -1.03 -10.84 7.43
CA LEU A 63 -1.09 -12.16 6.79
C LEU A 63 0.08 -12.38 5.83
N LEU A 64 0.41 -11.39 5.00
CA LEU A 64 1.56 -11.45 4.09
C LEU A 64 2.88 -11.55 4.85
N PHE A 65 3.04 -10.79 5.93
CA PHE A 65 4.22 -10.90 6.79
C PHE A 65 4.35 -12.29 7.40
N PHE A 66 3.27 -12.82 7.97
CA PHE A 66 3.25 -14.15 8.57
C PHE A 66 3.52 -15.25 7.54
N LEU A 67 2.88 -15.18 6.37
CA LEU A 67 3.07 -16.13 5.28
C LEU A 67 4.52 -16.13 4.78
N PHE A 68 5.11 -14.95 4.56
CA PHE A 68 6.51 -14.82 4.16
C PHE A 68 7.45 -15.34 5.25
N HIS A 69 7.16 -15.07 6.52
CA HIS A 69 7.95 -15.56 7.64
C HIS A 69 7.89 -17.09 7.78
N LEU A 70 6.72 -17.70 7.55
CA LEU A 70 6.58 -19.15 7.51
C LEU A 70 7.36 -19.77 6.36
N ASP A 71 7.36 -19.16 5.18
CA ASP A 71 8.14 -19.62 4.03
C ASP A 71 9.65 -19.58 4.34
N VAL A 72 10.14 -18.48 4.92
CA VAL A 72 11.53 -18.35 5.38
C VAL A 72 11.88 -19.34 6.49
N SER A 73 10.95 -19.61 7.41
CA SER A 73 11.14 -20.60 8.48
C SER A 73 11.29 -22.01 7.91
N ASN A 74 10.41 -22.41 6.98
CA ASN A 74 10.47 -23.71 6.31
C ASN A 74 11.73 -23.87 5.45
N SER A 75 12.19 -22.80 4.79
CA SER A 75 13.42 -22.83 3.98
C SER A 75 14.70 -23.04 4.81
N LYS A 76 14.72 -22.74 6.11
CA LYS A 76 15.89 -22.94 6.98
C LYS A 76 15.94 -24.34 7.61
N SER A 77 14.85 -25.10 7.51
CA SER A 77 14.72 -26.45 8.11
C SER A 77 14.86 -27.59 7.10
N ALA A 78 15.02 -27.27 5.81
CA ALA A 78 15.36 -28.21 4.73
C ALA A 78 16.86 -28.18 4.42
#